data_AF-A0A3N5EH10-F1
#
_entry.id   AF-A0A3N5EH10-F1
#
_cell.length_a   1.000
_cell.length_b   1.000
_cell.length_c   1.000
_cell.angle_alpha   90.00
_cell.angle_beta   90.00
_cell.angle_gamma   90.00
#
_symmetry.space_group_name_H-M   'P 1'
#
loop_
_entity.id
_entity.type
_entity.pdbx_description
1 polymer ?
#
loop_
_entity_poly.entity_id
_entity_poly.type
_entity_poly.pdbx_seq_one_letter_code
_entity_poly.pdbx_strand_id
1 'polypeptide(L)'
;MSTPRQRNHCMPRFLLNRFSSRGERKKCWIWQLEQGGMPIEISTRDAAVSDYFYGGPETGVEDAFANVEDRLSALPQSLDQGELPENLAEDLRLFIWTLAVRTRAVRDQLGGTANVLFDQMATTITSDQALAAVLEQLDLQFDRVIKDTLQDLL
;
A
#
# COMPACT_ATOMS: atom_id res chain seq x y z
N MET A 1 -23.52 23.05 -3.52
CA MET A 1 -22.11 22.77 -3.87
C MET A 1 -21.76 21.40 -3.31
N SER A 2 -21.61 20.39 -4.16
CA SER A 2 -21.17 19.06 -3.74
C SER A 2 -19.66 19.08 -3.54
N THR A 3 -19.20 18.74 -2.34
CA THR A 3 -17.79 18.52 -2.02
C THR A 3 -17.18 17.49 -2.99
N PRO A 4 -15.98 17.73 -3.56
CA PRO A 4 -15.36 16.76 -4.45
C PRO A 4 -15.15 15.43 -3.70
N ARG A 5 -15.57 14.31 -4.30
CA ARG A 5 -15.43 12.98 -3.71
C ARG A 5 -13.96 12.56 -3.75
N GLN A 6 -13.23 12.96 -2.73
CA GLN A 6 -11.83 12.62 -2.50
C GLN A 6 -11.75 11.27 -1.78
N ARG A 7 -12.03 10.17 -2.48
CA ARG A 7 -12.04 8.82 -1.91
C ARG A 7 -11.65 7.79 -2.96
N ASN A 8 -10.35 7.56 -3.14
CA ASN A 8 -9.85 6.60 -4.12
C ASN A 8 -9.42 5.33 -3.38
N HIS A 9 -10.13 4.24 -3.68
CA HIS A 9 -10.08 2.98 -2.95
C HIS A 9 -8.73 2.28 -3.18
N CYS A 10 -7.93 2.16 -2.12
CA CYS A 10 -6.67 1.39 -2.11
C CYS A 10 -6.89 -0.13 -2.19
N MET A 11 -8.12 -0.60 -1.88
CA MET A 11 -8.52 -1.99 -1.97
C MET A 11 -9.88 -2.12 -2.65
N PRO A 12 -10.05 -3.02 -3.63
CA PRO A 12 -11.33 -3.22 -4.29
C PRO A 12 -12.44 -3.52 -3.27
N ARG A 13 -13.55 -2.79 -3.34
CA ARG A 13 -14.65 -2.89 -2.36
C ARG A 13 -15.24 -4.29 -2.31
N PHE A 14 -15.29 -4.99 -3.43
CA PHE A 14 -15.77 -6.37 -3.48
C PHE A 14 -14.90 -7.31 -2.64
N LEU A 15 -13.59 -7.08 -2.59
CA LEU A 15 -12.65 -7.89 -1.81
C LEU A 15 -12.88 -7.62 -0.33
N LEU A 16 -13.02 -6.34 0.05
CA LEU A 16 -13.35 -5.94 1.41
C LEU A 16 -14.73 -6.48 1.86
N ASN A 17 -15.71 -6.56 0.97
CA ASN A 17 -17.04 -7.11 1.29
C ASN A 17 -16.98 -8.60 1.67
N ARG A 18 -16.05 -9.38 1.09
CA ARG A 18 -15.84 -10.79 1.45
C ARG A 18 -15.27 -10.97 2.86
N PHE A 19 -14.47 -10.01 3.33
CA PHE A 19 -13.93 -9.98 4.69
C PHE A 19 -14.82 -9.19 5.65
N SER A 20 -16.11 -9.02 5.31
CA SER A 20 -16.99 -8.19 6.11
C SER A 20 -17.28 -8.82 7.47
N SER A 21 -17.11 -8.03 8.53
CA SER A 21 -17.49 -8.39 9.90
C SER A 21 -18.99 -8.33 10.09
N ARG A 22 -19.63 -7.33 9.48
CA ARG A 22 -21.07 -7.16 9.38
C ARG A 22 -21.45 -6.43 8.09
N GLY A 23 -22.67 -6.67 7.63
CA GLY A 23 -23.32 -5.92 6.56
C GLY A 23 -24.59 -5.24 7.09
N GLU A 24 -24.77 -3.97 6.78
CA GLU A 24 -25.97 -3.20 7.13
C GLU A 24 -26.35 -2.34 5.91
N ARG A 25 -27.46 -2.68 5.26
CA ARG A 25 -27.93 -2.05 4.02
C ARG A 25 -26.84 -2.04 2.94
N LYS A 26 -26.40 -0.85 2.49
CA LYS A 26 -25.36 -0.63 1.45
C LYS A 26 -23.96 -0.41 2.04
N LYS A 27 -23.76 -0.73 3.32
CA LYS A 27 -22.48 -0.58 4.01
C LYS A 27 -22.00 -1.93 4.50
N CYS A 28 -20.71 -2.15 4.35
CA CYS A 28 -20.00 -3.29 4.93
C CYS A 28 -18.94 -2.74 5.88
N TRP A 29 -18.62 -3.51 6.91
CA TRP A 29 -17.57 -3.21 7.86
C TRP A 29 -16.53 -4.31 7.81
N ILE A 30 -15.29 -3.97 8.16
CA ILE A 30 -14.17 -4.91 8.26
C ILE A 30 -13.45 -4.68 9.59
N TRP A 31 -12.78 -5.71 10.06
CA TRP A 31 -11.83 -5.58 11.16
C TRP A 31 -10.49 -5.06 10.65
N GLN A 32 -10.03 -3.93 11.16
CA GLN A 32 -8.67 -3.46 11.00
C GLN A 32 -7.86 -3.90 12.22
N LEU A 33 -6.76 -4.60 11.95
CA LEU A 33 -5.82 -5.09 12.95
C LEU A 33 -4.53 -4.28 12.82
N GLU A 34 -4.15 -3.58 13.88
CA GLU A 34 -2.84 -2.93 13.98
C GLU A 34 -1.90 -3.77 14.82
N GLN A 35 -0.61 -3.77 14.49
CA GLN A 35 0.38 -4.52 15.24
C GLN A 35 0.52 -3.94 16.65
N GLY A 36 0.07 -4.69 17.65
CA GLY A 36 0.07 -4.27 19.06
C GLY A 36 -1.12 -3.39 19.48
N GLY A 37 -2.05 -3.10 18.55
CA GLY A 37 -3.27 -2.34 18.81
C GLY A 37 -4.48 -3.23 19.10
N MET A 38 -5.55 -2.62 19.64
CA MET A 38 -6.85 -3.30 19.75
C MET A 38 -7.52 -3.34 18.37
N PRO A 39 -8.13 -4.47 17.97
CA PRO A 39 -8.92 -4.55 16.75
C PRO A 39 -10.01 -3.48 16.73
N ILE A 40 -10.10 -2.74 15.63
CA ILE A 40 -11.19 -1.77 15.41
C ILE A 40 -12.05 -2.20 14.23
N GLU A 41 -13.35 -1.98 14.35
CA GLU A 41 -14.27 -2.21 13.24
C GLU A 41 -14.49 -0.91 12.47
N ILE A 42 -14.17 -0.92 11.18
CA ILE A 42 -14.26 0.26 10.31
C ILE A 42 -15.11 -0.05 9.08
N SER A 43 -15.72 0.98 8.48
CA SER A 43 -16.49 0.77 7.26
C SER A 43 -15.57 0.51 6.07
N THR A 44 -15.96 -0.35 5.11
CA THR A 44 -15.21 -0.58 3.86
C THR A 44 -15.03 0.70 3.04
N ARG A 45 -15.84 1.71 3.30
CA ARG A 45 -15.72 3.04 2.68
C ARG A 45 -14.58 3.86 3.28
N ASP A 46 -14.24 3.63 4.55
CA ASP A 46 -13.25 4.41 5.29
C ASP A 46 -11.93 3.63 5.47
N ALA A 47 -11.95 2.31 5.27
CA ALA A 47 -10.79 1.42 5.39
C ALA A 47 -9.68 1.63 4.37
N ALA A 48 -9.99 2.20 3.21
CA ALA A 48 -9.08 2.23 2.07
C ALA A 48 -9.04 3.63 1.44
N VAL A 49 -8.96 4.67 2.28
CA VAL A 49 -8.86 6.06 1.82
C VAL A 49 -7.39 6.44 1.71
N SER A 50 -6.90 6.54 0.48
CA SER A 50 -5.65 7.22 0.16
C SER A 50 -5.93 8.26 -0.92
N ASP A 51 -5.26 9.40 -0.86
CA ASP A 51 -5.30 10.38 -1.93
C ASP A 51 -4.53 9.84 -3.15
N TYR A 52 -5.14 9.92 -4.34
CA TYR A 52 -4.50 9.80 -5.67
C TYR A 52 -3.52 8.65 -5.87
N PHE A 53 -3.92 7.42 -5.52
CA PHE A 53 -3.02 6.27 -5.56
C PHE A 53 -2.51 5.96 -6.98
N TYR A 54 -3.36 5.98 -8.01
CA TYR A 54 -3.00 5.67 -9.40
C TYR A 54 -2.90 6.91 -10.31
N GLY A 55 -3.11 8.11 -9.76
CA GLY A 55 -3.09 9.38 -10.48
C GLY A 55 -4.00 10.44 -9.87
N GLY A 56 -3.72 11.71 -10.16
CA GLY A 56 -4.58 12.81 -9.77
C GLY A 56 -5.92 12.79 -10.52
N PRO A 57 -6.93 13.57 -10.07
CA PRO A 57 -8.29 13.51 -10.60
C PRO A 57 -8.35 13.94 -12.08
N GLU A 58 -7.36 14.69 -12.56
CA GLU A 58 -7.20 15.06 -13.97
C GLU A 58 -6.98 13.87 -14.90
N THR A 59 -6.53 12.72 -14.39
CA THR A 59 -6.25 11.53 -15.20
C THR A 59 -7.50 10.69 -15.48
N GLY A 60 -8.55 10.81 -14.65
CA GLY A 60 -9.79 10.01 -14.74
C GLY A 60 -9.61 8.49 -14.53
N VAL A 61 -8.39 8.03 -14.25
CA VAL A 61 -8.03 6.61 -14.18
C VAL A 61 -8.72 5.92 -13.00
N GLU A 62 -8.78 6.61 -11.85
CA GLU A 62 -9.41 6.10 -10.63
C GLU A 62 -10.91 5.86 -10.79
N ASP A 63 -11.61 6.80 -11.43
CA ASP A 63 -13.05 6.68 -11.71
C ASP A 63 -13.33 5.54 -12.70
N ALA A 64 -12.47 5.37 -13.70
CA ALA A 64 -12.58 4.26 -14.65
C ALA A 64 -12.43 2.90 -13.95
N PHE A 65 -11.45 2.77 -13.04
CA PHE A 65 -11.31 1.56 -12.23
C PHE A 65 -12.50 1.34 -11.30
N ALA A 66 -12.97 2.36 -10.60
CA ALA A 66 -14.11 2.26 -9.69
C ALA A 66 -15.37 1.73 -10.40
N ASN A 67 -15.65 2.23 -11.61
CA ASN A 67 -16.80 1.78 -12.41
C ASN A 67 -16.67 0.31 -12.85
N VAL A 68 -15.48 -0.10 -13.28
CA VAL A 68 -15.23 -1.51 -13.66
C VAL A 68 -15.36 -2.42 -12.44
N GLU A 69 -14.86 -2.01 -11.28
CA GLU A 69 -14.95 -2.81 -10.05
C GLU A 69 -16.35 -2.93 -9.49
N ASP A 70 -17.16 -1.86 -9.56
CA ASP A 70 -18.56 -1.92 -9.17
C ASP A 70 -19.30 -2.95 -10.04
N ARG A 71 -19.01 -3.00 -11.35
CA ARG A 71 -19.57 -4.03 -12.26
C ARG A 71 -19.17 -5.44 -11.86
N LEU A 72 -17.89 -5.63 -11.53
CA LEU A 72 -17.33 -6.94 -11.20
C LEU A 72 -17.60 -7.38 -9.75
N SER A 73 -18.21 -6.51 -8.95
CA SER A 73 -18.41 -6.77 -7.52
C SER A 73 -19.35 -7.95 -7.22
N ALA A 74 -20.25 -8.27 -8.14
CA ALA A 74 -21.16 -9.40 -8.03
C ALA A 74 -20.49 -10.75 -8.35
N LEU A 75 -19.34 -10.73 -9.03
CA LEU A 75 -18.72 -11.92 -9.59
C LEU A 75 -18.33 -12.98 -8.54
N PRO A 76 -17.74 -12.61 -7.38
CA PRO A 76 -17.49 -13.58 -6.33
C PRO A 76 -18.78 -14.19 -5.78
N GLN A 77 -19.87 -13.43 -5.71
CA GLN A 77 -21.15 -13.94 -5.21
C GLN A 77 -21.78 -14.93 -6.20
N SER A 78 -21.70 -14.66 -7.50
CA SER A 78 -22.14 -15.60 -8.54
C SER A 78 -21.40 -16.94 -8.45
N LEU A 79 -20.08 -16.90 -8.23
CA LEU A 79 -19.27 -18.11 -8.04
C LEU A 79 -19.67 -18.89 -6.77
N ASP A 80 -19.90 -18.20 -5.65
CA ASP A 80 -20.35 -18.84 -4.40
C ASP A 80 -21.74 -19.50 -4.56
N GLN A 81 -22.58 -18.95 -5.44
CA GLN A 81 -23.91 -19.48 -5.75
C GLN A 81 -23.88 -20.66 -6.75
N GLY A 82 -22.68 -21.06 -7.21
CA GLY A 82 -22.49 -22.21 -8.09
C GLY A 82 -22.57 -21.89 -9.58
N GLU A 83 -22.50 -20.61 -9.97
CA GLU A 83 -22.37 -20.25 -11.38
C GLU A 83 -21.08 -20.83 -11.96
N LEU A 84 -21.17 -21.42 -13.15
CA LEU A 84 -20.01 -22.03 -13.79
C LEU A 84 -19.03 -20.94 -14.25
N PRO A 85 -17.72 -21.09 -13.99
CA PRO A 85 -16.72 -20.11 -14.42
C PRO A 85 -16.73 -19.83 -15.93
N GLU A 86 -17.12 -20.79 -16.75
CA GLU A 86 -17.24 -20.62 -18.21
C GLU A 86 -18.26 -19.54 -18.59
N ASN A 87 -19.36 -19.44 -17.84
CA ASN A 87 -20.40 -18.43 -18.06
C ASN A 87 -19.96 -17.03 -17.63
N LEU A 88 -18.92 -16.95 -16.78
CA LEU A 88 -18.36 -15.72 -16.25
C LEU A 88 -16.99 -15.38 -16.86
N ALA A 89 -16.56 -16.09 -17.91
CA ALA A 89 -15.19 -16.06 -18.38
C ALA A 89 -14.68 -14.65 -18.76
N GLU A 90 -15.49 -13.84 -19.45
CA GLU A 90 -15.10 -12.47 -19.81
C GLU A 90 -14.97 -11.55 -18.60
N ASP A 91 -15.90 -11.62 -17.66
CA ASP A 91 -15.82 -10.80 -16.45
C ASP A 91 -14.71 -11.29 -15.51
N LEU A 92 -14.44 -12.60 -15.45
CA LEU A 92 -13.30 -13.19 -14.75
C LEU A 92 -11.97 -12.72 -15.34
N ARG A 93 -11.86 -12.70 -16.67
CA ARG A 93 -10.68 -12.20 -17.38
C ARG A 93 -10.45 -10.72 -17.07
N LEU A 94 -11.50 -9.91 -17.15
CA LEU A 94 -11.41 -8.49 -16.84
C LEU A 94 -11.05 -8.27 -15.37
N PHE A 95 -11.64 -9.05 -14.47
CA PHE A 95 -11.35 -9.03 -13.04
C PHE A 95 -9.88 -9.31 -12.74
N ILE A 96 -9.34 -10.43 -13.23
CA ILE A 96 -7.93 -10.78 -13.06
C ILE A 96 -7.03 -9.69 -13.66
N TRP A 97 -7.38 -9.17 -14.82
CA TRP A 97 -6.62 -8.10 -15.47
C TRP A 97 -6.59 -6.82 -14.60
N THR A 98 -7.72 -6.37 -14.06
CA THR A 98 -7.77 -5.18 -13.20
C THR A 98 -6.93 -5.36 -11.93
N LEU A 99 -6.97 -6.54 -11.30
CA LEU A 99 -6.12 -6.87 -10.16
C LEU A 99 -4.63 -6.86 -10.52
N ALA A 100 -4.27 -7.42 -11.68
CA ALA A 100 -2.89 -7.45 -12.17
C ALA A 100 -2.35 -6.04 -12.48
N VAL A 101 -3.17 -5.18 -13.07
CA VAL A 101 -2.79 -3.79 -13.36
C VAL A 101 -2.60 -2.98 -12.07
N ARG A 102 -3.51 -3.11 -11.11
CA ARG A 102 -3.39 -2.43 -9.81
C ARG A 102 -2.14 -2.85 -9.05
N THR A 103 -1.86 -4.15 -8.99
CA THR A 103 -0.65 -4.67 -8.33
C THR A 103 0.64 -4.34 -9.08
N ARG A 104 0.59 -4.12 -10.41
CA ARG A 104 1.73 -3.59 -11.17
C ARG A 104 2.01 -2.14 -10.79
N ALA A 105 1.00 -1.27 -10.79
CA ALA A 105 1.18 0.14 -10.44
C ALA A 105 1.73 0.33 -9.01
N VAL A 106 1.26 -0.47 -8.05
CA VAL A 106 1.83 -0.50 -6.68
C VAL A 106 3.32 -0.86 -6.70
N ARG A 107 3.69 -1.90 -7.46
CA ARG A 107 5.09 -2.33 -7.57
C ARG A 107 5.97 -1.30 -8.25
N ASP A 108 5.47 -0.65 -9.30
CA ASP A 108 6.21 0.37 -10.04
C ASP A 108 6.46 1.61 -9.15
N GLN A 109 5.46 2.03 -8.37
CA GLN A 109 5.61 3.09 -7.38
C GLN A 109 6.61 2.73 -6.29
N LEU A 110 6.53 1.52 -5.72
CA LEU A 110 7.51 1.03 -4.75
C LEU A 110 8.92 1.00 -5.32
N GLY A 111 9.08 0.58 -6.57
CA GLY A 111 10.37 0.62 -7.27
C GLY A 111 10.90 2.05 -7.41
N GLY A 112 10.06 3.00 -7.80
CA GLY A 112 10.41 4.41 -7.88
C GLY A 112 10.84 4.99 -6.52
N THR A 113 10.06 4.76 -5.47
CA THR A 113 10.39 5.21 -4.11
C THR A 113 11.68 4.57 -3.59
N ALA A 114 11.88 3.28 -3.83
CA ALA A 114 13.10 2.57 -3.44
C ALA A 114 14.33 3.17 -4.13
N ASN A 115 14.24 3.46 -5.43
CA ASN A 115 15.33 4.11 -6.16
C ASN A 115 15.67 5.49 -5.59
N VAL A 116 14.66 6.33 -5.32
CA VAL A 116 14.88 7.64 -4.69
C VAL A 116 15.55 7.50 -3.32
N LEU A 117 15.11 6.54 -2.50
CA LEU A 117 15.72 6.27 -1.20
C LEU A 117 17.19 5.84 -1.36
N PHE A 118 17.49 4.92 -2.29
CA PHE A 118 18.85 4.47 -2.53
C PHE A 118 19.75 5.58 -3.08
N ASP A 119 19.24 6.44 -3.97
CA ASP A 119 19.98 7.60 -4.48
C ASP A 119 20.29 8.59 -3.35
N GLN A 120 19.34 8.84 -2.45
CA GLN A 120 19.57 9.69 -1.29
C GLN A 120 20.59 9.07 -0.34
N MET A 121 20.48 7.77 -0.03
CA MET A 121 21.47 7.07 0.79
C MET A 121 22.87 7.12 0.17
N ALA A 122 22.99 6.88 -1.13
CA ALA A 122 24.25 6.97 -1.86
C ALA A 122 24.83 8.38 -1.77
N THR A 123 24.01 9.40 -2.06
CA THR A 123 24.40 10.81 -1.99
C THR A 123 24.85 11.20 -0.59
N THR A 124 24.13 10.78 0.45
CA THR A 124 24.49 11.03 1.84
C THR A 124 25.80 10.35 2.21
N ILE A 125 26.00 9.08 1.87
CA ILE A 125 27.24 8.34 2.15
C ILE A 125 28.44 8.98 1.45
N THR A 126 28.25 9.53 0.24
CA THR A 126 29.31 10.22 -0.50
C THR A 126 29.45 11.70 -0.17
N SER A 127 28.63 12.24 0.73
CA SER A 127 28.71 13.66 1.08
C SER A 127 29.90 13.94 1.98
N ASP A 128 30.62 15.04 1.70
CA ASP A 128 31.72 15.50 2.53
C ASP A 128 31.28 15.75 3.99
N GLN A 129 30.00 16.09 4.21
CA GLN A 129 29.42 16.25 5.54
C GLN A 129 29.25 14.92 6.28
N ALA A 130 28.81 13.85 5.62
CA ALA A 130 28.74 12.53 6.25
C ALA A 130 30.13 11.98 6.52
N LEU A 131 31.09 12.19 5.61
CA LEU A 131 32.49 11.83 5.83
C LEU A 131 33.08 12.62 7.00
N ALA A 132 32.83 13.94 7.07
CA ALA A 132 33.27 14.79 8.18
C ALA A 132 32.65 14.35 9.51
N ALA A 133 31.36 14.02 9.54
CA ALA A 133 30.69 13.52 10.74
C ALA A 133 31.25 12.16 11.18
N VAL A 134 31.54 11.25 10.25
CA VAL A 134 32.19 9.96 10.57
C VAL A 134 33.61 10.17 11.08
N LEU A 135 34.38 11.08 10.50
CA LEU A 135 35.72 11.44 10.95
C LEU A 135 35.70 12.07 12.34
N GLU A 136 34.78 12.99 12.61
CA GLU A 136 34.58 13.61 13.92
C GLU A 136 34.17 12.56 14.97
N GLN A 137 33.26 11.65 14.62
CA GLN A 137 32.85 10.57 15.51
C GLN A 137 34.01 9.61 15.81
N LEU A 138 34.81 9.28 14.79
CA LEU A 138 36.02 8.47 14.94
C LEU A 138 37.01 9.16 15.86
N ASP A 139 37.29 10.44 15.68
CA ASP A 139 38.24 11.21 16.51
C ASP A 139 37.78 11.28 17.98
N LEU A 140 36.48 11.52 18.21
CA LEU A 140 35.88 11.55 19.55
C LEU A 140 35.86 10.18 20.24
N GLN A 141 35.78 9.10 19.48
CA GLN A 141 35.67 7.73 20.01
C GLN A 141 37.00 6.98 19.97
N PHE A 142 38.01 7.47 19.26
CA PHE A 142 39.26 6.75 18.98
C PHE A 142 39.95 6.32 20.27
N ASP A 143 40.11 7.27 21.20
CA ASP A 143 40.73 7.01 22.50
C ASP A 143 39.96 5.98 23.33
N ARG A 144 38.62 6.00 23.23
CA ARG A 144 37.77 5.04 23.94
C ARG A 144 37.89 3.64 23.32
N VAL A 145 37.83 3.54 21.99
CA VAL A 145 37.92 2.27 21.25
C VAL A 145 39.29 1.63 21.45
N ILE A 146 40.38 2.41 21.37
CA ILE A 146 41.73 1.90 21.62
C ILE A 146 41.86 1.38 23.07
N LYS A 147 41.31 2.14 24.04
CA LYS A 147 41.38 1.75 25.45
C LYS A 147 40.58 0.49 25.75
N ASP A 148 39.38 0.36 25.22
CA ASP A 148 38.53 -0.82 25.38
C ASP A 148 39.17 -2.05 24.68
N THR A 149 39.70 -1.88 23.46
CA THR A 149 40.35 -2.98 22.70
C THR A 149 41.64 -3.47 23.35
N LEU A 150 42.44 -2.57 23.95
CA LEU A 150 43.66 -2.94 24.68
C LEU A 150 43.34 -3.59 26.03
N GLN A 151 42.20 -3.29 26.65
CA GLN A 151 41.75 -3.95 27.87
C GLN A 151 41.27 -5.38 27.63
N ASP A 152 40.66 -5.67 26.48
CA ASP A 152 40.22 -7.02 26.11
C ASP A 152 41.37 -7.96 25.69
N LEU A 153 42.57 -7.41 25.42
CA LEU A 153 43.78 -8.15 25.03
C LEU A 153 44.72 -8.50 26.20
N LEU A 154 44.44 -8.02 27.41
CA LEU A 154 45.22 -8.25 28.65
C LEU A 154 44.45 -9.13 29.64
#